data_AF-A0A953AD46-F1
#
_entry.id   AF-A0A953AD46-F1
#
_cell.length_a   1.000
_cell.length_b   1.000
_cell.length_c   1.000
_cell.angle_alpha   90.00
_cell.angle_beta   90.00
_cell.angle_gamma   90.00
#
_symmetry.space_group_name_H-M   'P 1'
#
loop_
_entity.id
_entity.type
_entity.pdbx_description
1 polymer ?
#
loop_
_entity_poly.entity_id
_entity_poly.type
_entity_poly.pdbx_seq_one_letter_code
_entity_poly.pdbx_strand_id
1 'polypeptide(L)'
;MPRRRRRRWDRVSWWYSLILVVPLVGFSSVFAYQHFIQGRGYTVSVVDAYTDEPVADARVIFGTSETQTDKRGRFRVPDDAVEIRIEKDGYDPQALALPLAGNDIRVALRPNVVRGVIRLAGDDRPLSGITVEAHAPPGTVVASTTTGEDGSFVLRDVPEGASLVVTSADYSDVTMEIGRRTTFELALRPDVLTGRVTDDEGQPIPGARVAIGTAQTTTGDDGQFRLEGAPESGDVVVKAPGYRAAKVPLNPSMRIDAQLQPFQAKAIYVPAEVAADPTQFQQKIDLVRRTELNAMVVDLKDSSGSVYYDTQVSLAHEIGAVQPILDPKAVVEALHANNIYAIARIVVFEDPILAEQRPDWAIHSPDGGLWRTWNGLAWVNAHRKEVWDYDTALALEAAQLGFDEIQLDYIRFPSDGPLDEAEYGVEHNTETRIAAIRDFLTQVRDALAPTPAYFAVDVFGLTFWELSDGGIGQNLEAIVPQVDYICPMVYPSHFYEGSMGFDIPNDHPYEVILWSLENGAERVPDEARKFRPWLQDFSYGPGIEYGDNEVRAQIRASEEFGSSGWMLWNAASEYHEGGLRKS
;
A
#
# COMPACT_ATOMS: atom_id res chain seq x y z
N MET A 1 26.96 -127.10 -4.25
CA MET A 1 25.62 -126.45 -4.13
C MET A 1 25.82 -125.05 -3.55
N PRO A 2 25.04 -123.97 -3.86
CA PRO A 2 23.68 -123.91 -4.43
C PRO A 2 23.40 -122.82 -5.54
N ARG A 3 22.21 -122.96 -6.17
CA ARG A 3 21.20 -122.01 -6.76
C ARG A 3 21.54 -120.65 -7.48
N ARG A 4 21.13 -120.61 -8.76
CA ARG A 4 20.35 -119.60 -9.56
C ARG A 4 20.45 -118.08 -9.27
N ARG A 5 20.72 -117.29 -10.34
CA ARG A 5 19.79 -116.27 -10.92
C ARG A 5 20.24 -115.82 -12.33
N ARG A 6 19.29 -115.73 -13.28
CA ARG A 6 19.44 -115.26 -14.67
C ARG A 6 19.56 -113.72 -14.72
N ARG A 7 20.35 -113.18 -15.66
CA ARG A 7 20.12 -111.83 -16.23
C ARG A 7 19.80 -111.96 -17.72
N ARG A 8 18.62 -111.46 -18.08
CA ARG A 8 18.14 -111.18 -19.45
C ARG A 8 18.70 -109.82 -19.88
N TRP A 9 18.57 -109.50 -21.18
CA TRP A 9 18.79 -108.19 -21.82
C TRP A 9 20.13 -108.01 -22.56
N ASP A 10 20.35 -108.87 -23.56
CA ASP A 10 20.91 -108.41 -24.84
C ASP A 10 19.78 -108.48 -25.87
N ARG A 11 19.72 -107.48 -26.76
CA ARG A 11 18.68 -107.17 -27.78
C ARG A 11 17.60 -106.19 -27.34
N VAL A 12 17.97 -104.91 -27.19
CA VAL A 12 17.08 -103.80 -27.56
C VAL A 12 17.58 -103.25 -28.89
N SER A 13 16.68 -103.25 -29.86
CA SER A 13 16.91 -102.90 -31.25
C SER A 13 16.76 -101.39 -31.46
N TRP A 14 17.55 -100.82 -32.40
CA TRP A 14 17.77 -99.38 -32.60
C TRP A 14 16.51 -98.51 -32.86
N TRP A 15 15.36 -99.13 -33.14
CA TRP A 15 14.10 -98.42 -33.42
C TRP A 15 13.43 -97.81 -32.19
N TYR A 16 13.74 -98.28 -30.97
CA TYR A 16 13.14 -97.72 -29.75
C TYR A 16 13.74 -96.37 -29.34
N SER A 17 14.95 -96.03 -29.77
CA SER A 17 15.57 -94.72 -29.48
C SER A 17 14.96 -93.58 -30.31
N LEU A 18 14.38 -93.86 -31.48
CA LEU A 18 13.79 -92.83 -32.36
C LEU A 18 12.40 -92.36 -31.90
N ILE A 19 11.60 -93.24 -31.26
CA ILE A 19 10.23 -92.90 -30.85
C ILE A 19 10.19 -92.02 -29.59
N LEU A 20 11.24 -92.05 -28.75
CA LEU A 20 11.34 -91.15 -27.59
C LEU A 20 12.13 -89.87 -27.89
N VAL A 21 13.12 -89.90 -28.79
CA VAL A 21 13.96 -88.72 -29.06
C VAL A 21 13.26 -87.72 -30.00
N VAL A 22 12.42 -88.15 -30.94
CA VAL A 22 11.76 -87.21 -31.88
C VAL A 22 10.68 -86.35 -31.20
N PRO A 23 9.82 -86.85 -30.29
CA PRO A 23 8.93 -85.99 -29.53
C PRO A 23 9.68 -85.15 -28.50
N LEU A 24 10.75 -85.67 -27.87
CA LEU A 24 11.50 -84.91 -26.87
C LEU A 24 12.30 -83.79 -27.52
N VAL A 25 12.93 -84.02 -28.68
CA VAL A 25 13.60 -83.00 -29.48
C VAL A 25 12.56 -82.09 -30.12
N GLY A 26 11.42 -82.57 -30.61
CA GLY A 26 10.35 -81.71 -31.13
C GLY A 26 9.73 -80.80 -30.06
N PHE A 27 9.49 -81.31 -28.84
CA PHE A 27 8.95 -80.55 -27.72
C PHE A 27 10.01 -79.62 -27.12
N SER A 28 11.27 -80.04 -27.02
CA SER A 28 12.36 -79.14 -26.61
C SER A 28 12.78 -78.17 -27.70
N SER A 29 12.53 -78.46 -28.98
CA SER A 29 12.72 -77.53 -30.10
C SER A 29 11.57 -76.55 -30.21
N VAL A 30 10.32 -76.94 -29.95
CA VAL A 30 9.17 -76.01 -29.89
C VAL A 30 9.21 -75.20 -28.60
N PHE A 31 9.62 -75.80 -27.48
CA PHE A 31 9.86 -75.10 -26.21
C PHE A 31 11.09 -74.20 -26.31
N ALA A 32 12.18 -74.61 -26.95
CA ALA A 32 13.30 -73.70 -27.25
C ALA A 32 12.94 -72.70 -28.36
N TYR A 33 12.08 -73.00 -29.33
CA TYR A 33 11.66 -72.02 -30.31
C TYR A 33 10.76 -70.95 -29.67
N GLN A 34 9.82 -71.35 -28.81
CA GLN A 34 8.98 -70.44 -28.03
C GLN A 34 9.75 -69.72 -26.90
N HIS A 35 10.79 -70.32 -26.33
CA HIS A 35 11.51 -69.74 -25.17
C HIS A 35 12.82 -69.02 -25.56
N PHE A 36 13.47 -69.43 -26.66
CA PHE A 36 14.75 -68.90 -27.13
C PHE A 36 14.63 -67.97 -28.34
N ILE A 37 13.52 -68.00 -29.12
CA ILE A 37 13.31 -67.10 -30.27
C ILE A 37 12.23 -66.01 -30.01
N GLN A 38 11.29 -66.19 -29.06
CA GLN A 38 10.44 -65.08 -28.57
C GLN A 38 11.02 -64.35 -27.33
N GLY A 39 12.23 -64.72 -26.91
CA GLY A 39 12.86 -64.23 -25.68
C GLY A 39 13.75 -63.01 -25.84
N ARG A 40 13.76 -62.34 -26.99
CA ARG A 40 14.54 -61.13 -27.20
C ARG A 40 13.59 -60.00 -27.55
N GLY A 41 13.25 -59.24 -26.51
CA GLY A 41 12.42 -58.06 -26.60
C GLY A 41 12.58 -57.29 -25.30
N TYR A 42 12.61 -55.97 -25.37
CA TYR A 42 12.75 -55.13 -24.19
C TYR A 42 11.52 -55.29 -23.30
N THR A 43 11.73 -55.52 -22.00
CA THR A 43 10.66 -55.33 -21.01
C THR A 43 10.71 -53.87 -20.55
N VAL A 44 9.69 -53.11 -20.89
CA VAL A 44 9.60 -51.70 -20.48
C VAL A 44 8.62 -51.61 -19.32
N SER A 45 9.01 -50.88 -18.28
CA SER A 45 8.16 -50.54 -17.14
C SER A 45 7.86 -49.05 -17.16
N VAL A 46 6.58 -48.71 -17.17
CA VAL A 46 6.07 -47.34 -17.14
C VAL A 46 5.59 -47.05 -15.73
N VAL A 47 6.17 -46.01 -15.13
CA VAL A 47 5.82 -45.55 -13.78
C VAL A 47 5.45 -44.08 -13.80
N ASP A 48 4.67 -43.66 -12.81
CA ASP A 48 4.42 -42.25 -12.53
C ASP A 48 5.72 -41.60 -12.06
N ALA A 49 6.12 -40.50 -12.69
CA ALA A 49 7.38 -39.85 -12.40
C ALA A 49 7.44 -39.23 -11.00
N TYR A 50 6.32 -39.04 -10.30
CA TYR A 50 6.22 -38.42 -8.98
C TYR A 50 6.03 -39.44 -7.86
N THR A 51 5.21 -40.47 -8.08
CA THR A 51 4.88 -41.49 -7.05
C THR A 51 5.63 -42.80 -7.23
N ASP A 52 6.28 -43.02 -8.37
CA ASP A 52 6.89 -44.30 -8.79
C ASP A 52 5.89 -45.47 -8.91
N GLU A 53 4.59 -45.21 -8.85
CA GLU A 53 3.56 -46.22 -9.03
C GLU A 53 3.44 -46.66 -10.49
N PRO A 54 3.08 -47.92 -10.78
CA PRO A 54 2.95 -48.38 -12.16
C PRO A 54 1.79 -47.73 -12.91
N VAL A 55 2.04 -47.25 -14.14
CA VAL A 55 0.99 -46.65 -14.99
C VAL A 55 0.40 -47.71 -15.91
N ALA A 56 -0.78 -48.20 -15.56
CA ALA A 56 -1.54 -49.18 -16.34
C ALA A 56 -2.33 -48.52 -17.50
N ASP A 57 -2.62 -49.31 -18.54
CA ASP A 57 -3.42 -48.92 -19.70
C ASP A 57 -2.91 -47.63 -20.39
N ALA A 58 -1.60 -47.40 -20.35
CA ALA A 58 -0.93 -46.38 -21.15
C ALA A 58 -0.76 -46.93 -22.57
N ARG A 59 -1.15 -46.12 -23.56
CA ARG A 59 -1.04 -46.44 -24.97
C ARG A 59 0.42 -46.37 -25.39
N VAL A 60 0.94 -47.41 -26.01
CA VAL A 60 2.32 -47.46 -26.50
C VAL A 60 2.31 -47.70 -28.00
N ILE A 61 2.97 -46.83 -28.74
CA ILE A 61 3.06 -46.84 -30.20
C ILE A 61 4.52 -47.09 -30.60
N PHE A 62 4.74 -48.04 -31.51
CA PHE A 62 6.05 -48.33 -32.10
C PHE A 62 5.89 -48.77 -33.56
N GLY A 63 6.48 -48.02 -34.49
CA GLY A 63 6.27 -48.22 -35.93
C GLY A 63 4.79 -48.09 -36.32
N THR A 64 4.22 -49.14 -36.91
CA THR A 64 2.78 -49.23 -37.25
C THR A 64 1.96 -50.03 -36.21
N SER A 65 2.60 -50.46 -35.12
CA SER A 65 1.98 -51.29 -34.08
C SER A 65 1.63 -50.46 -32.84
N GLU A 66 0.62 -50.92 -32.12
CA GLU A 66 0.12 -50.30 -30.89
C GLU A 66 -0.14 -51.39 -29.84
N THR A 67 0.20 -51.10 -28.58
CA THR A 67 -0.13 -51.94 -27.42
C THR A 67 -0.46 -51.06 -26.20
N GLN A 68 -0.76 -51.70 -25.06
CA GLN A 68 -1.00 -51.01 -23.79
C GLN A 68 -0.19 -51.63 -22.65
N THR A 69 0.15 -50.83 -21.65
CA THR A 69 0.76 -51.33 -20.41
C THR A 69 -0.20 -52.19 -19.61
N ASP A 70 0.30 -53.27 -19.01
CA ASP A 70 -0.47 -54.11 -18.09
C ASP A 70 -0.72 -53.43 -16.73
N LYS A 71 -1.42 -54.13 -15.82
CA LYS A 71 -1.71 -53.63 -14.46
C LYS A 71 -0.47 -53.33 -13.60
N ARG A 72 0.70 -53.81 -14.01
CA ARG A 72 2.00 -53.55 -13.36
C ARG A 72 2.80 -52.52 -14.14
N GLY A 73 2.17 -51.79 -15.06
CA GLY A 73 2.80 -50.78 -15.91
C GLY A 73 3.77 -51.36 -16.93
N ARG A 74 3.72 -52.67 -17.22
CA ARG A 74 4.71 -53.34 -18.06
C ARG A 74 4.17 -53.69 -19.43
N PHE A 75 5.06 -53.68 -20.41
CA PHE A 75 4.81 -54.20 -21.74
C PHE A 75 6.11 -54.73 -22.35
N ARG A 76 5.99 -55.47 -23.46
CA ARG A 76 7.15 -55.94 -24.23
C ARG A 76 7.17 -55.27 -25.59
N VAL A 77 8.37 -54.90 -26.02
CA VAL A 77 8.62 -54.34 -27.35
C VAL A 77 9.47 -55.32 -28.16
N PRO A 78 9.16 -55.53 -29.44
CA PRO A 78 10.02 -56.30 -30.33
C PRO A 78 11.43 -55.71 -30.43
N ASP A 79 12.45 -56.56 -30.61
CA ASP A 79 13.86 -56.17 -30.72
C ASP A 79 14.18 -55.22 -31.88
N ASP A 80 13.36 -55.22 -32.93
CA ASP A 80 13.52 -54.39 -34.12
C ASP A 80 12.91 -52.98 -33.97
N ALA A 81 12.25 -52.70 -32.85
CA ALA A 81 11.75 -51.37 -32.55
C ALA A 81 12.90 -50.42 -32.19
N VAL A 82 12.95 -49.28 -32.86
CA VAL A 82 14.01 -48.26 -32.67
C VAL A 82 13.54 -47.12 -31.75
N GLU A 83 12.23 -46.88 -31.68
CA GLU A 83 11.62 -45.82 -30.89
C GLU A 83 10.24 -46.27 -30.37
N ILE A 84 9.89 -45.82 -29.18
CA ILE A 84 8.56 -45.97 -28.59
C ILE A 84 7.98 -44.61 -28.23
N ARG A 85 6.68 -44.43 -28.43
CA ARG A 85 5.91 -43.29 -27.92
C ARG A 85 4.85 -43.79 -26.96
N ILE A 86 4.83 -43.24 -25.75
CA ILE A 86 3.90 -43.63 -24.70
C ILE A 86 2.97 -42.45 -24.40
N GLU A 87 1.67 -42.71 -24.41
CA GLU A 87 0.62 -41.73 -24.19
C GLU A 87 -0.38 -42.23 -23.14
N LYS A 88 -0.74 -41.37 -22.19
CA LYS A 88 -1.77 -41.63 -21.18
C LYS A 88 -2.47 -40.32 -20.86
N ASP A 89 -3.80 -40.30 -20.83
CA ASP A 89 -4.54 -39.10 -20.38
C ASP A 89 -4.09 -38.71 -18.97
N GLY A 90 -3.78 -37.43 -18.79
CA GLY A 90 -3.25 -36.89 -17.53
C GLY A 90 -1.73 -36.94 -17.39
N TYR A 91 -0.99 -37.41 -18.40
CA TYR A 91 0.46 -37.46 -18.41
C TYR A 91 1.03 -36.81 -19.68
N ASP A 92 2.24 -36.27 -19.57
CA ASP A 92 2.99 -35.84 -20.74
C ASP A 92 3.35 -37.04 -21.63
N PRO A 93 3.13 -36.94 -22.95
CA PRO A 93 3.57 -37.97 -23.87
C PRO A 93 5.11 -38.04 -23.88
N GLN A 94 5.64 -39.25 -23.81
CA GLN A 94 7.08 -39.51 -23.81
C GLN A 94 7.45 -40.30 -25.06
N ALA A 95 8.44 -39.81 -25.81
CA ALA A 95 9.06 -40.52 -26.91
C ALA A 95 10.50 -40.90 -26.51
N LEU A 96 10.85 -42.17 -26.66
CA LEU A 96 12.15 -42.71 -26.25
C LEU A 96 12.76 -43.56 -27.35
N ALA A 97 14.00 -43.25 -27.73
CA ALA A 97 14.82 -44.12 -28.55
C ALA A 97 15.29 -45.35 -27.75
N LEU A 98 15.07 -46.55 -28.29
CA LEU A 98 15.47 -47.79 -27.63
C LEU A 98 16.97 -48.07 -27.87
N PRO A 99 17.73 -48.45 -26.83
CA PRO A 99 19.14 -48.80 -26.96
C PRO A 99 19.32 -50.08 -27.80
N LEU A 100 20.51 -50.27 -28.40
CA LEU A 100 20.81 -51.44 -29.24
C LEU A 100 20.98 -52.76 -28.45
N ALA A 101 21.12 -52.70 -27.12
CA ALA A 101 21.23 -53.86 -26.24
C ALA A 101 20.80 -53.53 -24.80
N GLY A 102 19.97 -54.38 -24.19
CA GLY A 102 19.48 -54.24 -22.82
C GLY A 102 18.25 -55.13 -22.57
N ASN A 103 17.87 -55.35 -21.30
CA ASN A 103 16.73 -56.22 -20.96
C ASN A 103 15.55 -55.47 -20.32
N ASP A 104 15.81 -54.47 -19.47
CA ASP A 104 14.78 -53.73 -18.73
C ASP A 104 14.97 -52.22 -18.89
N ILE A 105 13.92 -51.52 -19.35
CA ILE A 105 13.89 -50.07 -19.49
C ILE A 105 12.80 -49.51 -18.57
N ARG A 106 13.10 -48.45 -17.84
CA ARG A 106 12.13 -47.74 -17.00
C ARG A 106 11.83 -46.40 -17.63
N VAL A 107 10.55 -46.14 -17.90
CA VAL A 107 10.04 -44.88 -18.40
C VAL A 107 9.19 -44.25 -17.31
N ALA A 108 9.52 -43.02 -16.93
CA ALA A 108 8.72 -42.25 -15.99
C ALA A 108 7.84 -41.27 -16.78
N LEU A 109 6.52 -41.42 -16.71
CA LEU A 109 5.59 -40.45 -17.28
C LEU A 109 5.30 -39.37 -16.24
N ARG A 110 5.45 -38.11 -16.63
CA ARG A 110 5.16 -36.96 -15.74
C ARG A 110 3.65 -36.66 -15.78
N PRO A 111 2.96 -36.66 -14.64
CA PRO A 111 1.60 -36.15 -14.58
C PRO A 111 1.55 -34.67 -15.00
N ASN A 112 0.55 -34.31 -15.82
CA ASN A 112 0.36 -32.94 -16.31
C ASN A 112 -1.04 -32.38 -16.00
N VAL A 113 -1.82 -33.09 -15.18
CA VAL A 113 -3.13 -32.66 -14.71
C VAL A 113 -3.04 -32.32 -13.22
N VAL A 114 -3.48 -31.11 -12.90
CA VAL A 114 -3.58 -30.60 -11.54
C VAL A 114 -5.05 -30.48 -11.17
N ARG A 115 -5.42 -30.95 -10.00
CA ARG A 115 -6.79 -30.92 -9.47
C ARG A 115 -6.81 -30.29 -8.10
N GLY A 116 -7.95 -29.78 -7.69
CA GLY A 116 -8.10 -29.35 -6.31
C GLY A 116 -9.48 -28.87 -5.96
N VAL A 117 -9.62 -28.40 -4.73
CA VAL A 117 -10.83 -27.77 -4.22
C VAL A 117 -10.44 -26.47 -3.53
N ILE A 118 -11.23 -25.42 -3.76
CA ILE A 118 -11.09 -24.12 -3.13
C ILE A 118 -12.27 -23.87 -2.20
N ARG A 119 -11.97 -23.49 -0.96
CA ARG A 119 -12.94 -23.22 0.11
C ARG A 119 -12.74 -21.84 0.70
N LEU A 120 -13.75 -21.35 1.40
CA LEU A 120 -13.63 -20.16 2.22
C LEU A 120 -12.89 -20.50 3.51
N ALA A 121 -11.91 -19.67 3.86
CA ALA A 121 -11.21 -19.78 5.13
C ALA A 121 -12.18 -19.54 6.31
N GLY A 122 -12.24 -20.49 7.24
CA GLY A 122 -12.97 -20.36 8.50
C GLY A 122 -14.32 -21.11 8.58
N ASP A 123 -15.03 -21.28 7.46
CA ASP A 123 -16.29 -22.06 7.42
C ASP A 123 -16.24 -23.29 6.47
N ASP A 124 -15.12 -23.47 5.75
CA ASP A 124 -14.86 -24.55 4.78
C ASP A 124 -15.89 -24.67 3.63
N ARG A 125 -16.71 -23.64 3.42
CA ARG A 125 -17.71 -23.60 2.33
C ARG A 125 -17.00 -23.58 0.97
N PRO A 126 -17.40 -24.41 -0.01
CA PRO A 126 -16.79 -24.40 -1.33
C PRO A 126 -17.01 -23.06 -2.04
N LEU A 127 -15.99 -22.60 -2.77
CA LEU A 127 -16.02 -21.36 -3.54
C LEU A 127 -16.08 -21.65 -5.04
N SER A 128 -17.16 -21.23 -5.69
CA SER A 128 -17.41 -21.40 -7.12
C SER A 128 -17.03 -20.15 -7.93
N GLY A 129 -16.65 -20.33 -9.19
CA GLY A 129 -16.33 -19.22 -10.10
C GLY A 129 -14.99 -18.53 -9.82
N ILE A 130 -14.13 -19.13 -8.99
CA ILE A 130 -12.77 -18.64 -8.72
C ILE A 130 -11.89 -19.01 -9.90
N THR A 131 -11.11 -18.05 -10.40
CA THR A 131 -10.17 -18.28 -11.50
C THR A 131 -8.92 -18.97 -10.97
N VAL A 132 -8.51 -20.05 -11.64
CA VAL A 132 -7.32 -20.82 -11.30
C VAL A 132 -6.48 -20.98 -12.56
N GLU A 133 -5.23 -20.58 -12.50
CA GLU A 133 -4.30 -20.58 -13.63
C GLU A 133 -3.01 -21.31 -13.29
N ALA A 134 -2.40 -21.93 -14.30
CA ALA A 134 -1.01 -22.38 -14.25
C ALA A 134 -0.14 -21.43 -15.07
N HIS A 135 0.93 -20.95 -14.46
CA HIS A 135 1.89 -20.01 -15.06
C HIS A 135 3.24 -20.71 -15.24
N ALA A 136 3.69 -20.88 -16.47
CA ALA A 136 5.02 -21.42 -16.77
C ALA A 136 6.08 -20.31 -16.69
N PRO A 137 7.31 -20.57 -16.21
CA PRO A 137 8.38 -19.57 -16.20
C PRO A 137 8.61 -19.01 -17.61
N PRO A 138 8.63 -17.67 -17.82
CA PRO A 138 8.80 -16.60 -16.83
C PRO A 138 7.49 -15.94 -16.31
N GLY A 139 6.35 -16.64 -16.31
CA GLY A 139 5.04 -16.15 -15.86
C GLY A 139 3.96 -16.17 -16.95
N THR A 140 4.10 -17.02 -17.97
CA THR A 140 3.12 -17.13 -19.06
C THR A 140 1.98 -18.06 -18.64
N VAL A 141 0.74 -17.60 -18.77
CA VAL A 141 -0.45 -18.44 -18.55
C VAL A 141 -0.47 -19.57 -19.58
N VAL A 142 -0.41 -20.81 -19.11
CA VAL A 142 -0.39 -22.02 -19.96
C VAL A 142 -1.65 -22.86 -19.80
N ALA A 143 -2.36 -22.73 -18.69
CA ALA A 143 -3.68 -23.32 -18.48
C ALA A 143 -4.51 -22.41 -17.56
N SER A 144 -5.82 -22.36 -17.78
CA SER A 144 -6.75 -21.56 -16.97
C SER A 144 -8.10 -22.29 -16.86
N THR A 145 -8.74 -22.20 -15.71
CA THR A 145 -10.06 -22.78 -15.43
C THR A 145 -10.78 -21.97 -14.34
N THR A 146 -12.04 -22.29 -14.08
CA THR A 146 -12.79 -21.75 -12.94
C THR A 146 -13.33 -22.87 -12.07
N THR A 147 -13.47 -22.62 -10.77
CA THR A 147 -14.01 -23.62 -9.84
C THR A 147 -15.50 -23.87 -10.08
N GLY A 148 -15.92 -25.14 -9.94
CA GLY A 148 -17.33 -25.55 -9.97
C GLY A 148 -18.09 -25.20 -8.69
N GLU A 149 -19.38 -25.55 -8.63
CA GLU A 149 -20.26 -25.30 -7.46
C GLU A 149 -19.76 -25.96 -6.17
N ASP A 150 -19.05 -27.09 -6.29
CA ASP A 150 -18.42 -27.82 -5.19
C ASP A 150 -17.00 -27.30 -4.85
N GLY A 151 -16.58 -26.21 -5.49
CA GLY A 151 -15.27 -25.59 -5.35
C GLY A 151 -14.16 -26.34 -6.08
N SER A 152 -14.47 -27.41 -6.83
CA SER A 152 -13.46 -28.21 -7.51
C SER A 152 -12.94 -27.54 -8.78
N PHE A 153 -11.67 -27.78 -9.11
CA PHE A 153 -11.07 -27.34 -10.38
C PHE A 153 -10.17 -28.42 -10.98
N VAL A 154 -9.96 -28.35 -12.30
CA VAL A 154 -9.04 -29.23 -13.04
C VAL A 154 -8.29 -28.40 -14.09
N LEU A 155 -6.97 -28.33 -13.97
CA LEU A 155 -6.06 -27.81 -14.99
C LEU A 155 -5.41 -28.97 -15.74
N ARG A 156 -5.33 -28.85 -17.06
CA ARG A 156 -4.71 -29.84 -17.95
C ARG A 156 -3.50 -29.22 -18.64
N ASP A 157 -2.60 -30.07 -19.12
CA ASP A 157 -1.40 -29.67 -19.86
C ASP A 157 -0.47 -28.72 -19.07
N VAL A 158 -0.42 -28.89 -17.74
CA VAL A 158 0.40 -28.08 -16.84
C VAL A 158 1.87 -28.50 -16.93
N PRO A 159 2.80 -27.67 -17.41
CA PRO A 159 4.21 -28.02 -17.59
C PRO A 159 4.96 -28.13 -16.25
N GLU A 160 6.17 -28.69 -16.29
CA GLU A 160 7.04 -28.76 -15.11
C GLU A 160 7.54 -27.37 -14.71
N GLY A 161 7.63 -27.12 -13.40
CA GLY A 161 8.06 -25.82 -12.86
C GLY A 161 7.01 -24.71 -12.98
N ALA A 162 5.76 -25.04 -13.31
CA ALA A 162 4.67 -24.08 -13.29
C ALA A 162 4.25 -23.70 -11.86
N SER A 163 3.82 -22.45 -11.70
CA SER A 163 3.15 -21.95 -10.50
C SER A 163 1.63 -21.96 -10.67
N LEU A 164 0.90 -22.23 -9.59
CA LEU A 164 -0.54 -22.10 -9.50
C LEU A 164 -0.87 -20.68 -9.04
N VAL A 165 -1.71 -19.97 -9.79
CA VAL A 165 -2.19 -18.62 -9.48
C VAL A 165 -3.71 -18.69 -9.37
N VAL A 166 -4.23 -18.33 -8.20
CA VAL A 166 -5.67 -18.27 -7.92
C VAL A 166 -6.04 -16.82 -7.73
N THR A 167 -7.00 -16.34 -8.51
CA THR A 167 -7.47 -14.95 -8.47
C THR A 167 -8.98 -14.87 -8.30
N SER A 168 -9.42 -13.86 -7.55
CA SER A 168 -10.85 -13.59 -7.36
C SER A 168 -11.10 -12.10 -7.15
N ALA A 169 -12.30 -11.65 -7.49
CA ALA A 169 -12.71 -10.28 -7.20
C ALA A 169 -12.90 -10.04 -5.70
N ASP A 170 -13.33 -11.04 -4.93
CA ASP A 170 -13.79 -10.87 -3.54
C ASP A 170 -12.89 -11.53 -2.48
N TYR A 171 -11.81 -12.19 -2.91
CA TYR A 171 -10.92 -12.96 -2.05
C TYR A 171 -9.45 -12.76 -2.42
N SER A 172 -8.57 -12.94 -1.43
CA SER A 172 -7.14 -12.77 -1.58
C SER A 172 -6.55 -13.71 -2.63
N ASP A 173 -5.71 -13.16 -3.51
CA ASP A 173 -4.95 -13.93 -4.48
C ASP A 173 -3.98 -14.91 -3.81
N VAL A 174 -3.81 -16.08 -4.41
CA VAL A 174 -2.85 -17.11 -3.95
C VAL A 174 -1.95 -17.52 -5.09
N THR A 175 -0.64 -17.34 -4.92
CA THR A 175 0.38 -17.84 -5.85
C THR A 175 1.27 -18.85 -5.14
N MET A 176 1.46 -20.04 -5.75
CA MET A 176 2.34 -21.06 -5.20
C MET A 176 2.96 -21.95 -6.26
N GLU A 177 4.19 -22.42 -6.00
CA GLU A 177 4.85 -23.42 -6.84
C GLU A 177 4.13 -24.78 -6.79
N ILE A 178 3.78 -25.33 -7.96
CA ILE A 178 3.08 -26.62 -8.06
C ILE A 178 4.04 -27.76 -7.67
N GLY A 179 5.29 -27.70 -8.13
CA GLY A 179 6.29 -28.74 -7.92
C GLY A 179 5.83 -30.10 -8.44
N ARG A 180 5.97 -31.16 -7.62
CA ARG A 180 5.57 -32.54 -7.96
C ARG A 180 4.16 -32.90 -7.45
N ARG A 181 3.35 -31.90 -7.04
CA ARG A 181 1.98 -32.12 -6.53
C ARG A 181 0.98 -32.04 -7.67
N THR A 182 -0.03 -32.92 -7.64
CA THR A 182 -1.13 -32.96 -8.62
C THR A 182 -2.49 -32.68 -7.99
N THR A 183 -2.55 -32.55 -6.66
CA THR A 183 -3.78 -32.29 -5.90
C THR A 183 -3.55 -31.16 -4.89
N PHE A 184 -4.49 -30.23 -4.81
CA PHE A 184 -4.46 -29.07 -3.91
C PHE A 184 -5.77 -28.90 -3.15
N GLU A 185 -5.68 -28.53 -1.88
CA GLU A 185 -6.80 -28.02 -1.09
C GLU A 185 -6.42 -26.62 -0.64
N LEU A 186 -7.20 -25.63 -1.06
CA LEU A 186 -6.92 -24.22 -0.84
C LEU A 186 -8.07 -23.58 -0.06
N ALA A 187 -7.72 -22.70 0.87
CA ALA A 187 -8.68 -21.85 1.57
C ALA A 187 -8.37 -20.39 1.21
N LEU A 188 -9.34 -19.66 0.67
CA LEU A 188 -9.21 -18.23 0.37
C LEU A 188 -9.85 -17.41 1.47
N ARG A 189 -9.21 -16.28 1.81
CA ARG A 189 -9.72 -15.32 2.79
C ARG A 189 -10.39 -14.17 2.05
N PRO A 190 -11.55 -13.67 2.52
CA PRO A 190 -12.08 -12.40 2.06
C PRO A 190 -11.10 -11.26 2.38
N ASP A 191 -10.74 -10.46 1.39
CA ASP A 191 -9.89 -9.28 1.55
C ASP A 191 -10.52 -8.02 0.96
N VAL A 192 -11.78 -8.11 0.53
CA VAL A 192 -12.55 -6.96 0.08
C VAL A 192 -13.47 -6.47 1.18
N LEU A 193 -13.18 -5.29 1.71
CA LEU A 193 -14.00 -4.57 2.66
C LEU A 193 -15.04 -3.72 1.92
N THR A 194 -16.29 -3.81 2.34
CA THR A 194 -17.40 -2.99 1.81
C THR A 194 -18.13 -2.27 2.92
N GLY A 195 -18.93 -1.26 2.58
CA GLY A 195 -19.80 -0.62 3.54
C GLY A 195 -20.27 0.75 3.11
N ARG A 196 -20.77 1.53 4.06
CA ARG A 196 -21.30 2.88 3.84
C ARG A 196 -20.81 3.86 4.89
N VAL A 197 -20.50 5.08 4.47
CA VAL A 197 -20.17 6.20 5.35
C VAL A 197 -21.31 7.22 5.32
N THR A 198 -21.79 7.61 6.49
CA THR A 198 -22.84 8.63 6.65
C THR A 198 -22.48 9.66 7.72
N ASP A 199 -23.18 10.79 7.73
CA ASP A 199 -23.16 11.73 8.85
C ASP A 199 -24.08 11.27 10.00
N ASP A 200 -24.14 12.07 11.06
CA ASP A 200 -24.96 11.86 12.25
C ASP A 200 -26.47 11.87 11.97
N GLU A 201 -26.90 12.50 10.87
CA GLU A 201 -28.28 12.51 10.37
C GLU A 201 -28.59 11.32 9.43
N GLY A 202 -27.59 10.55 9.03
CA GLY A 202 -27.71 9.38 8.13
C GLY A 202 -27.63 9.73 6.64
N GLN A 203 -27.25 10.96 6.29
CA GLN A 203 -26.95 11.35 4.92
C GLN A 203 -25.64 10.71 4.47
N PRO A 204 -25.54 10.26 3.21
CA PRO A 204 -24.28 9.72 2.68
C PRO A 204 -23.20 10.79 2.60
N ILE A 205 -21.96 10.42 2.94
CA ILE A 205 -20.79 11.29 2.78
C ILE A 205 -20.00 10.83 1.55
N PRO A 206 -20.04 11.57 0.43
CA PRO A 206 -19.24 11.27 -0.76
C PRO A 206 -17.77 11.66 -0.56
N GLY A 207 -16.87 10.93 -1.22
CA GLY A 207 -15.42 11.23 -1.20
C GLY A 207 -14.72 11.01 0.14
N ALA A 208 -15.39 10.39 1.13
CA ALA A 208 -14.77 10.00 2.39
C ALA A 208 -13.67 8.96 2.13
N ARG A 209 -12.46 9.21 2.64
CA ARG A 209 -11.33 8.27 2.54
C ARG A 209 -11.52 7.15 3.55
N VAL A 210 -11.44 5.92 3.08
CA VAL A 210 -11.46 4.70 3.90
C VAL A 210 -10.13 3.98 3.71
N ALA A 211 -9.41 3.74 4.80
CA ALA A 211 -8.07 3.14 4.76
C ALA A 211 -7.86 2.10 5.86
N ILE A 212 -7.09 1.06 5.56
CA ILE A 212 -6.59 0.08 6.53
C ILE A 212 -5.27 -0.51 6.04
N GLY A 213 -4.23 -0.45 6.89
CA GLY A 213 -2.88 -0.85 6.48
C GLY A 213 -2.39 -0.02 5.30
N THR A 214 -2.11 -0.65 4.16
CA THR A 214 -1.73 0.04 2.91
C THR A 214 -2.89 0.18 1.92
N ALA A 215 -4.03 -0.43 2.19
CA ALA A 215 -5.21 -0.39 1.32
C ALA A 215 -6.01 0.88 1.61
N GLN A 216 -6.42 1.60 0.56
CA GLN A 216 -7.30 2.76 0.67
C GLN A 216 -8.27 2.91 -0.52
N THR A 217 -9.40 3.54 -0.28
CA THR A 217 -10.43 3.86 -1.26
C THR A 217 -11.19 5.13 -0.85
N THR A 218 -12.11 5.59 -1.69
CA THR A 218 -13.04 6.68 -1.37
C THR A 218 -14.49 6.24 -1.56
N THR A 219 -15.41 6.82 -0.80
CA THR A 219 -16.84 6.58 -0.99
C THR A 219 -17.38 7.24 -2.26
N GLY A 220 -18.38 6.60 -2.88
CA GLY A 220 -19.16 7.20 -3.97
C GLY A 220 -20.27 8.13 -3.47
N ASP A 221 -21.06 8.67 -4.39
CA ASP A 221 -22.14 9.66 -4.13
C ASP A 221 -23.21 9.17 -3.14
N ASP A 222 -23.42 7.86 -3.04
CA ASP A 222 -24.36 7.24 -2.12
C ASP A 222 -23.73 6.84 -0.78
N GLY A 223 -22.47 7.23 -0.56
CA GLY A 223 -21.67 6.95 0.62
C GLY A 223 -21.11 5.52 0.65
N GLN A 224 -21.37 4.68 -0.36
CA GLN A 224 -20.87 3.32 -0.39
C GLN A 224 -19.40 3.26 -0.81
N PHE A 225 -18.67 2.26 -0.33
CA PHE A 225 -17.31 1.99 -0.75
C PHE A 225 -17.04 0.49 -0.94
N ARG A 226 -16.03 0.22 -1.77
CA ARG A 226 -15.40 -1.10 -1.93
C ARG A 226 -13.89 -0.89 -1.85
N LEU A 227 -13.25 -1.60 -0.93
CA LEU A 227 -11.83 -1.55 -0.65
C LEU A 227 -11.22 -2.94 -0.81
N GLU A 228 -10.31 -3.10 -1.76
CA GLU A 228 -9.64 -4.36 -2.07
C GLU A 228 -8.30 -4.46 -1.33
N GLY A 229 -7.81 -5.68 -1.08
CA GLY A 229 -6.51 -5.91 -0.43
C GLY A 229 -6.47 -5.56 1.07
N ALA A 230 -7.61 -5.53 1.75
CA ALA A 230 -7.66 -5.29 3.19
C ALA A 230 -6.97 -6.44 3.97
N PRO A 231 -6.15 -6.11 5.00
CA PRO A 231 -5.43 -7.11 5.79
C PRO A 231 -6.36 -7.97 6.65
N GLU A 232 -5.81 -8.96 7.36
CA GLU A 232 -6.60 -9.87 8.21
C GLU A 232 -7.12 -9.23 9.50
N SER A 233 -6.44 -8.18 9.96
CA SER A 233 -6.78 -7.47 11.20
C SER A 233 -6.26 -6.03 11.13
N GLY A 234 -6.80 -5.19 12.01
CA GLY A 234 -6.45 -3.78 12.09
C GLY A 234 -7.70 -2.91 12.24
N ASP A 235 -7.48 -1.62 12.39
CA ASP A 235 -8.54 -0.62 12.44
C ASP A 235 -8.72 0.01 11.06
N VAL A 236 -9.96 0.08 10.62
CA VAL A 236 -10.37 0.85 9.46
C VAL A 236 -10.52 2.30 9.88
N VAL A 237 -9.76 3.17 9.24
CA VAL A 237 -9.80 4.61 9.43
C VAL A 237 -10.69 5.21 8.35
N VAL A 238 -11.65 6.03 8.78
CA VAL A 238 -12.55 6.77 7.89
C VAL A 238 -12.38 8.27 8.16
N LYS A 239 -12.06 9.03 7.11
CA LYS A 239 -11.80 10.48 7.16
C LYS A 239 -12.60 11.21 6.09
N ALA A 240 -13.18 12.34 6.45
CA ALA A 240 -13.81 13.27 5.52
C ALA A 240 -13.63 14.70 6.06
N PRO A 241 -13.02 15.62 5.29
CA PRO A 241 -12.94 17.03 5.69
C PRO A 241 -14.30 17.58 6.10
N GLY A 242 -14.34 18.34 7.20
CA GLY A 242 -15.58 18.80 7.83
C GLY A 242 -16.17 17.82 8.86
N TYR A 243 -15.51 16.69 9.13
CA TYR A 243 -15.94 15.70 10.11
C TYR A 243 -14.80 15.22 11.01
N ARG A 244 -15.14 14.68 12.19
CA ARG A 244 -14.23 13.89 13.03
C ARG A 244 -13.86 12.58 12.30
N ALA A 245 -12.58 12.20 12.38
CA ALA A 245 -12.15 10.89 11.92
C ALA A 245 -12.77 9.77 12.78
N ALA A 246 -13.11 8.65 12.16
CA ALA A 246 -13.57 7.45 12.85
C ALA A 246 -12.55 6.32 12.70
N LYS A 247 -12.39 5.53 13.76
CA LYS A 247 -11.68 4.26 13.76
C LYS A 247 -12.67 3.16 14.08
N VAL A 248 -12.75 2.15 13.20
CA VAL A 248 -13.64 1.01 13.38
C VAL A 248 -12.83 -0.29 13.23
N PRO A 249 -12.83 -1.20 14.21
CA PRO A 249 -12.08 -2.44 14.11
C PRO A 249 -12.61 -3.29 12.96
N LEU A 250 -11.70 -3.89 12.19
CA LEU A 250 -12.06 -4.83 11.14
C LEU A 250 -12.81 -6.03 11.73
N ASN A 251 -13.90 -6.42 11.09
CA ASN A 251 -14.69 -7.59 11.49
C ASN A 251 -14.63 -8.70 10.43
N PRO A 252 -14.88 -9.97 10.80
CA PRO A 252 -14.80 -11.10 9.88
C PRO A 252 -15.79 -11.05 8.70
N SER A 253 -16.84 -10.22 8.77
CA SER A 253 -17.79 -10.09 7.65
C SER A 253 -17.28 -9.20 6.52
N MET A 254 -16.14 -8.51 6.71
CA MET A 254 -15.60 -7.54 5.76
C MET A 254 -16.65 -6.50 5.33
N ARG A 255 -17.52 -6.13 6.27
CA ARG A 255 -18.53 -5.09 6.10
C ARG A 255 -18.50 -4.12 7.26
N ILE A 256 -18.31 -2.83 6.99
CA ILE A 256 -18.29 -1.77 8.01
C ILE A 256 -19.09 -0.57 7.55
N ASP A 257 -20.13 -0.24 8.31
CA ASP A 257 -20.81 1.04 8.17
C ASP A 257 -20.27 2.01 9.23
N ALA A 258 -19.90 3.22 8.82
CA ALA A 258 -19.29 4.24 9.67
C ALA A 258 -20.14 5.52 9.69
N GLN A 259 -20.32 6.08 10.88
CA GLN A 259 -20.99 7.36 11.07
C GLN A 259 -19.99 8.42 11.52
N LEU A 260 -19.87 9.52 10.78
CA LEU A 260 -18.98 10.62 11.11
C LEU A 260 -19.74 11.79 11.73
N GLN A 261 -19.11 12.48 12.68
CA GLN A 261 -19.67 13.64 13.37
C GLN A 261 -19.14 14.92 12.72
N PRO A 262 -19.99 15.89 12.32
CA PRO A 262 -19.53 17.16 11.78
C PRO A 262 -18.56 17.88 12.72
N PHE A 263 -17.54 18.52 12.16
CA PHE A 263 -16.55 19.25 12.92
C PHE A 263 -15.90 20.37 12.11
N GLN A 264 -15.77 21.53 12.75
CA GLN A 264 -14.98 22.66 12.28
C GLN A 264 -14.04 23.12 13.39
N ALA A 265 -12.74 23.19 13.08
CA ALA A 265 -11.74 23.60 14.06
C ALA A 265 -11.78 25.12 14.26
N LYS A 266 -11.87 25.55 15.51
CA LYS A 266 -11.74 26.94 15.95
C LYS A 266 -10.53 26.99 16.88
N ALA A 267 -9.37 27.31 16.31
CA ALA A 267 -8.09 27.06 16.95
C ALA A 267 -7.35 28.33 17.39
N ILE A 268 -6.42 28.14 18.32
CA ILE A 268 -5.38 29.11 18.69
C ILE A 268 -4.02 28.46 18.52
N TYR A 269 -3.02 29.27 18.17
CA TYR A 269 -1.61 28.89 18.14
C TYR A 269 -0.99 28.84 19.55
N VAL A 270 -0.21 27.79 19.81
CA VAL A 270 0.47 27.55 21.08
C VAL A 270 1.90 27.12 20.78
N PRO A 271 2.91 27.99 20.96
CA PRO A 271 4.30 27.61 20.76
C PRO A 271 4.72 26.54 21.77
N ALA A 272 5.77 25.79 21.45
CA ALA A 272 6.22 24.65 22.24
C ALA A 272 6.54 25.04 23.70
N GLU A 273 7.11 26.22 23.94
CA GLU A 273 7.43 26.74 25.27
C GLU A 273 6.18 27.00 26.11
N VAL A 274 5.11 27.50 25.49
CA VAL A 274 3.83 27.74 26.16
C VAL A 274 3.14 26.41 26.46
N ALA A 275 3.22 25.43 25.54
CA ALA A 275 2.69 24.08 25.77
C ALA A 275 3.47 23.31 26.84
N ALA A 276 4.78 23.56 26.97
CA ALA A 276 5.65 22.95 27.97
C ALA A 276 5.50 23.57 29.38
N ASP A 277 5.04 24.82 29.48
CA ASP A 277 4.76 25.49 30.76
C ASP A 277 3.37 25.08 31.30
N PRO A 278 3.28 24.36 32.43
CA PRO A 278 1.98 23.88 32.94
C PRO A 278 0.98 24.99 33.28
N THR A 279 1.46 26.17 33.67
CA THR A 279 0.58 27.29 34.05
C THR A 279 0.02 27.94 32.79
N GLN A 280 0.88 28.24 31.83
CA GLN A 280 0.46 28.88 30.57
C GLN A 280 -0.39 27.93 29.73
N PHE A 281 -0.03 26.65 29.66
CA PHE A 281 -0.82 25.64 28.95
C PHE A 281 -2.22 25.48 29.56
N GLN A 282 -2.34 25.44 30.89
CA GLN A 282 -3.65 25.41 31.56
C GLN A 282 -4.46 26.67 31.27
N GLN A 283 -3.84 27.85 31.19
CA GLN A 283 -4.54 29.08 30.80
C GLN A 283 -5.11 28.99 29.37
N LYS A 284 -4.42 28.33 28.44
CA LYS A 284 -4.96 28.09 27.09
C LYS A 284 -6.12 27.11 27.12
N ILE A 285 -6.02 26.02 27.88
CA ILE A 285 -7.13 25.06 28.04
C ILE A 285 -8.36 25.77 28.60
N ASP A 286 -8.16 26.61 29.61
CA ASP A 286 -9.22 27.38 30.24
C ASP A 286 -9.85 28.41 29.30
N LEU A 287 -9.06 29.06 28.43
CA LEU A 287 -9.57 29.95 27.38
C LEU A 287 -10.46 29.17 26.41
N VAL A 288 -10.01 28.00 25.95
CA VAL A 288 -10.80 27.14 25.06
C VAL A 288 -12.11 26.71 25.71
N ARG A 289 -12.08 26.32 26.98
CA ARG A 289 -13.29 25.89 27.71
C ARG A 289 -14.34 26.98 27.92
N ARG A 290 -13.94 28.25 27.97
CA ARG A 290 -14.85 29.39 28.24
C ARG A 290 -15.36 30.05 26.96
N THR A 291 -14.83 29.69 25.80
CA THR A 291 -15.10 30.34 24.52
C THR A 291 -15.49 29.32 23.45
N GLU A 292 -15.88 29.79 22.27
CA GLU A 292 -16.25 28.92 21.13
C GLU A 292 -15.07 28.17 20.49
N LEU A 293 -13.85 28.37 20.98
CA LEU A 293 -12.69 27.61 20.54
C LEU A 293 -12.87 26.12 20.88
N ASN A 294 -12.25 25.25 20.08
CA ASN A 294 -12.32 23.80 20.28
C ASN A 294 -11.05 23.06 19.83
N ALA A 295 -9.99 23.79 19.47
CA ALA A 295 -8.76 23.23 18.93
C ALA A 295 -7.53 24.05 19.39
N MET A 296 -6.36 23.42 19.35
CA MET A 296 -5.07 24.09 19.54
C MET A 296 -4.06 23.58 18.53
N VAL A 297 -3.28 24.51 17.97
CA VAL A 297 -2.13 24.23 17.11
C VAL A 297 -0.87 24.33 17.95
N VAL A 298 -0.15 23.23 18.10
CA VAL A 298 1.04 23.11 18.96
C VAL A 298 2.26 22.82 18.10
N ASP A 299 3.32 23.61 18.28
CA ASP A 299 4.58 23.38 17.59
C ASP A 299 5.29 22.14 18.12
N LEU A 300 5.61 21.22 17.20
CA LEU A 300 6.55 20.14 17.44
C LEU A 300 7.92 20.43 16.82
N LYS A 301 7.96 21.19 15.73
CA LYS A 301 9.16 21.70 15.07
C LYS A 301 8.88 23.09 14.50
N ASP A 302 9.75 24.05 14.77
CA ASP A 302 9.62 25.43 14.27
C ASP A 302 10.67 25.80 13.20
N SER A 303 10.68 27.06 12.76
CA SER A 303 11.57 27.55 11.69
C SER A 303 13.03 27.71 12.11
N SER A 304 13.38 27.46 13.38
CA SER A 304 14.78 27.29 13.76
C SER A 304 15.33 25.92 13.33
N GLY A 305 14.45 24.96 13.01
CA GLY A 305 14.79 23.56 12.79
C GLY A 305 14.77 22.71 14.07
N SER A 306 14.50 23.32 15.24
CA SER A 306 14.47 22.61 16.52
C SER A 306 13.25 21.68 16.60
N VAL A 307 13.45 20.44 17.03
CA VAL A 307 12.38 19.47 17.33
C VAL A 307 12.18 19.40 18.84
N TYR A 308 11.03 19.86 19.32
CA TYR A 308 10.81 20.19 20.73
C TYR A 308 10.51 19.00 21.66
N TYR A 309 10.66 17.78 21.16
CA TYR A 309 10.42 16.54 21.89
C TYR A 309 11.46 15.47 21.52
N ASP A 310 11.56 14.43 22.34
CA ASP A 310 12.46 13.29 22.11
C ASP A 310 11.91 12.34 21.03
N THR A 311 11.99 12.78 19.77
CA THR A 311 11.54 12.05 18.57
C THR A 311 12.30 10.74 18.36
N GLN A 312 11.62 9.74 17.81
CA GLN A 312 12.22 8.48 17.37
C GLN A 312 12.90 8.58 15.99
N VAL A 313 12.77 9.72 15.29
CA VAL A 313 13.43 9.96 14.00
C VAL A 313 14.92 10.18 14.21
N SER A 314 15.73 9.18 13.87
CA SER A 314 17.17 9.17 14.17
C SER A 314 17.92 10.38 13.60
N LEU A 315 17.53 10.87 12.42
CA LEU A 315 18.19 12.02 11.80
C LEU A 315 18.11 13.29 12.67
N ALA A 316 17.00 13.52 13.39
CA ALA A 316 16.88 14.69 14.26
C ALA A 316 17.95 14.70 15.36
N HIS A 317 18.30 13.53 15.89
CA HIS A 317 19.37 13.36 16.87
C HIS A 317 20.75 13.55 16.24
N GLU A 318 20.96 12.99 15.04
CA GLU A 318 22.23 13.07 14.31
C GLU A 318 22.62 14.52 13.97
N ILE A 319 21.63 15.34 13.60
CA ILE A 319 21.83 16.76 13.28
C ILE A 319 21.76 17.67 14.53
N GLY A 320 21.46 17.12 15.71
CA GLY A 320 21.34 17.90 16.95
C GLY A 320 20.12 18.83 17.01
N ALA A 321 19.06 18.52 16.26
CA ALA A 321 17.81 19.30 16.26
C ALA A 321 16.95 19.08 17.51
N VAL A 322 17.15 17.95 18.22
CA VAL A 322 16.30 17.57 19.37
C VAL A 322 16.54 18.50 20.57
N GLN A 323 15.50 19.25 20.95
CA GLN A 323 15.41 20.16 22.10
C GLN A 323 14.20 19.77 22.96
N PRO A 324 14.27 18.68 23.74
CA PRO A 324 13.11 18.00 24.29
C PRO A 324 12.55 18.73 25.52
N ILE A 325 11.79 19.80 25.28
CA ILE A 325 11.10 20.59 26.31
C ILE A 325 9.64 20.15 26.50
N LEU A 326 9.08 19.43 25.52
CA LEU A 326 7.68 19.04 25.45
C LEU A 326 7.52 17.51 25.48
N ASP A 327 6.53 17.01 26.20
CA ASP A 327 6.01 15.64 26.03
C ASP A 327 4.74 15.69 25.18
N PRO A 328 4.82 15.36 23.87
CA PRO A 328 3.69 15.47 22.95
C PRO A 328 2.53 14.56 23.32
N LYS A 329 2.81 13.38 23.91
CA LYS A 329 1.76 12.46 24.32
C LYS A 329 0.97 13.02 25.50
N ALA A 330 1.67 13.59 26.48
CA ALA A 330 1.02 14.27 27.61
C ALA A 330 0.18 15.47 27.16
N VAL A 331 0.64 16.24 26.16
CA VAL A 331 -0.13 17.32 25.55
C VAL A 331 -1.42 16.80 24.91
N VAL A 332 -1.32 15.80 24.03
CA VAL A 332 -2.48 15.19 23.36
C VAL A 332 -3.48 14.66 24.39
N GLU A 333 -3.03 13.91 25.39
CA GLU A 333 -3.88 13.37 26.45
C GLU A 333 -4.60 14.49 27.23
N ALA A 334 -3.91 15.59 27.54
CA ALA A 334 -4.50 16.73 28.23
C ALA A 334 -5.53 17.47 27.37
N LEU A 335 -5.26 17.66 26.07
CA LEU A 335 -6.19 18.28 25.13
C LEU A 335 -7.45 17.42 24.95
N HIS A 336 -7.27 16.11 24.68
CA HIS A 336 -8.38 15.17 24.51
C HIS A 336 -9.23 15.02 25.78
N ALA A 337 -8.62 15.02 26.97
CA ALA A 337 -9.35 15.00 28.24
C ALA A 337 -10.26 16.24 28.42
N ASN A 338 -9.99 17.33 27.71
CA ASN A 338 -10.80 18.54 27.69
C ASN A 338 -11.64 18.69 26.41
N ASN A 339 -11.73 17.63 25.58
CA ASN A 339 -12.40 17.64 24.27
C ASN A 339 -11.85 18.68 23.29
N ILE A 340 -10.55 18.96 23.37
CA ILE A 340 -9.85 19.91 22.50
C ILE A 340 -9.14 19.12 21.40
N TYR A 341 -9.37 19.52 20.14
CA TYR A 341 -8.75 18.93 18.96
C TYR A 341 -7.27 19.36 18.87
N ALA A 342 -6.37 18.39 18.80
CA ALA A 342 -4.93 18.59 18.85
C ALA A 342 -4.34 18.63 17.43
N ILE A 343 -3.75 19.77 17.05
CA ILE A 343 -3.08 19.96 15.76
C ILE A 343 -1.58 20.09 16.00
N ALA A 344 -0.78 19.23 15.40
CA ALA A 344 0.69 19.31 15.45
C ALA A 344 1.20 20.16 14.28
N ARG A 345 1.89 21.26 14.57
CA ARG A 345 2.56 22.08 13.56
C ARG A 345 4.04 21.69 13.42
N ILE A 346 4.47 21.51 12.18
CA ILE A 346 5.84 21.15 11.80
C ILE A 346 6.29 22.05 10.65
N VAL A 347 7.34 22.84 10.90
CA VAL A 347 8.00 23.64 9.85
C VAL A 347 8.95 22.78 9.02
N VAL A 348 8.88 22.87 7.69
CA VAL A 348 9.61 21.95 6.79
C VAL A 348 10.87 22.56 6.15
N PHE A 349 10.75 23.49 5.20
CA PHE A 349 11.88 23.87 4.34
C PHE A 349 12.72 25.05 4.86
N GLU A 350 12.18 25.86 5.76
CA GLU A 350 12.98 26.77 6.58
C GLU A 350 13.57 25.97 7.76
N ASP A 351 14.62 25.20 7.49
CA ASP A 351 15.30 24.36 8.49
C ASP A 351 16.82 24.62 8.49
N PRO A 352 17.26 25.68 9.21
CA PRO A 352 18.67 26.03 9.30
C PRO A 352 19.53 24.92 9.92
N ILE A 353 19.03 24.19 10.93
CA ILE A 353 19.79 23.10 11.56
C ILE A 353 20.08 22.01 10.54
N LEU A 354 19.07 21.56 9.79
CA LEU A 354 19.25 20.55 8.76
C LEU A 354 20.16 21.05 7.63
N ALA A 355 19.99 22.29 7.18
CA ALA A 355 20.82 22.88 6.12
C ALA A 355 22.31 22.95 6.51
N GLU A 356 22.62 23.31 7.76
CA GLU A 356 23.99 23.42 8.26
C GLU A 356 24.65 22.05 8.46
N GLN A 357 23.88 21.06 8.95
CA GLN A 357 24.42 19.72 9.20
C GLN A 357 24.45 18.83 7.95
N ARG A 358 23.58 19.10 6.97
CA ARG A 358 23.50 18.42 5.68
C ARG A 358 23.59 19.43 4.54
N PRO A 359 24.76 20.08 4.34
CA PRO A 359 24.93 21.08 3.30
C PRO A 359 24.67 20.51 1.89
N ASP A 360 24.87 19.20 1.68
CA ASP A 360 24.55 18.51 0.42
C ASP A 360 23.04 18.52 0.07
N TRP A 361 22.19 18.83 1.04
CA TRP A 361 20.74 18.95 0.89
C TRP A 361 20.24 20.40 0.88
N ALA A 362 21.13 21.37 1.03
CA ALA A 362 20.80 22.79 1.15
C ALA A 362 20.77 23.52 -0.18
N ILE A 363 20.25 24.76 -0.14
CA ILE A 363 20.40 25.74 -1.22
C ILE A 363 21.83 26.30 -1.14
N HIS A 364 22.50 26.43 -2.29
CA HIS A 364 23.88 26.92 -2.36
C HIS A 364 23.97 28.30 -2.99
N SER A 365 25.02 29.04 -2.64
CA SER A 365 25.44 30.26 -3.33
C SER A 365 26.40 29.93 -4.48
N PRO A 366 26.65 30.84 -5.44
CA PRO A 366 27.49 30.58 -6.61
C PRO A 366 28.97 30.31 -6.28
N ASP A 367 29.40 30.63 -5.06
CA ASP A 367 30.73 30.31 -4.54
C ASP A 367 30.84 28.88 -3.98
N GLY A 368 29.74 28.12 -4.00
CA GLY A 368 29.64 26.76 -3.48
C GLY A 368 29.38 26.67 -1.97
N GLY A 369 29.23 27.81 -1.28
CA GLY A 369 28.80 27.86 0.11
C GLY A 369 27.29 27.71 0.28
N LEU A 370 26.82 27.71 1.53
CA LEU A 370 25.38 27.76 1.82
C LEU A 370 24.80 29.12 1.43
N TRP A 371 23.70 29.10 0.69
CA TRP A 371 22.88 30.28 0.48
C TRP A 371 22.17 30.68 1.78
N ARG A 372 22.03 31.97 2.03
CA ARG A 372 21.44 32.50 3.27
C ARG A 372 20.48 33.65 2.99
N THR A 373 19.43 33.72 3.79
CA THR A 373 18.52 34.87 3.85
C THR A 373 19.23 36.12 4.38
N TRP A 374 18.57 37.28 4.33
CA TRP A 374 19.12 38.54 4.88
C TRP A 374 19.37 38.49 6.39
N ASN A 375 18.68 37.59 7.08
CA ASN A 375 18.75 37.29 8.50
C ASN A 375 19.79 36.19 8.81
N GLY A 376 20.53 35.72 7.80
CA GLY A 376 21.64 34.78 7.94
C GLY A 376 21.23 33.31 8.04
N LEU A 377 19.96 32.98 7.80
CA LEU A 377 19.44 31.62 7.90
C LEU A 377 19.72 30.84 6.61
N ALA A 378 20.34 29.67 6.75
CA ALA A 378 20.45 28.72 5.65
C ALA A 378 19.13 27.95 5.48
N TRP A 379 18.85 27.54 4.25
CA TRP A 379 17.62 26.82 3.89
C TRP A 379 17.94 25.48 3.25
N VAL A 380 17.09 24.48 3.54
CA VAL A 380 17.14 23.22 2.81
C VAL A 380 16.51 23.38 1.44
N ASN A 381 16.92 22.53 0.50
CA ASN A 381 16.42 22.57 -0.86
C ASN A 381 15.17 21.67 -0.99
N ALA A 382 14.02 22.27 -1.27
CA ALA A 382 12.74 21.58 -1.41
C ALA A 382 12.68 20.56 -2.56
N HIS A 383 13.70 20.45 -3.43
CA HIS A 383 13.82 19.37 -4.41
C HIS A 383 14.42 18.07 -3.86
N ARG A 384 14.90 18.05 -2.61
CA ARG A 384 15.58 16.89 -2.01
C ARG A 384 14.60 15.92 -1.36
N LYS A 385 14.54 14.71 -1.91
CA LYS A 385 13.73 13.61 -1.36
C LYS A 385 14.12 13.24 0.07
N GLU A 386 15.40 13.40 0.42
CA GLU A 386 15.86 13.08 1.76
C GLU A 386 15.32 14.06 2.82
N VAL A 387 15.07 15.33 2.43
CA VAL A 387 14.36 16.31 3.27
C VAL A 387 12.90 15.89 3.41
N TRP A 388 12.26 15.46 2.32
CA TRP A 388 10.87 15.00 2.34
C TRP A 388 10.69 13.79 3.25
N ASP A 389 11.62 12.83 3.19
CA ASP A 389 11.61 11.63 4.03
C ASP A 389 11.72 11.98 5.52
N TYR A 390 12.56 12.96 5.87
CA TYR A 390 12.71 13.44 7.25
C TYR A 390 11.41 14.07 7.78
N ASP A 391 10.84 15.04 7.06
CA ASP A 391 9.62 15.71 7.49
C ASP A 391 8.41 14.77 7.47
N THR A 392 8.34 13.84 6.51
CA THR A 392 7.31 12.78 6.47
C THR A 392 7.40 11.86 7.69
N ALA A 393 8.61 11.51 8.13
CA ALA A 393 8.81 10.66 9.31
C ALA A 393 8.35 11.37 10.59
N LEU A 394 8.66 12.66 10.74
CA LEU A 394 8.18 13.47 11.87
C LEU A 394 6.65 13.62 11.87
N ALA A 395 6.04 13.86 10.70
CA ALA A 395 4.59 13.93 10.54
C ALA A 395 3.90 12.61 10.92
N LEU A 396 4.45 11.47 10.48
CA LEU A 396 3.93 10.16 10.82
C LEU A 396 4.05 9.85 12.31
N GLU A 397 5.16 10.21 12.94
CA GLU A 397 5.35 10.06 14.39
C GLU A 397 4.33 10.91 15.17
N ALA A 398 4.13 12.17 14.79
CA ALA A 398 3.13 13.03 15.41
C ALA A 398 1.71 12.43 15.34
N ALA A 399 1.34 11.83 14.20
CA ALA A 399 0.05 11.14 14.06
C ALA A 399 -0.04 9.90 14.96
N GLN A 400 1.07 9.17 15.16
CA GLN A 400 1.14 8.01 16.06
C GLN A 400 1.10 8.41 17.54
N LEU A 401 1.59 9.59 17.88
CA LEU A 401 1.49 10.18 19.22
C LEU A 401 0.07 10.61 19.59
N GLY A 402 -0.85 10.64 18.62
CA GLY A 402 -2.28 10.82 18.83
C GLY A 402 -2.81 12.21 18.47
N PHE A 403 -2.03 13.06 17.81
CA PHE A 403 -2.55 14.30 17.25
C PHE A 403 -3.66 13.99 16.22
N ASP A 404 -4.70 14.82 16.25
CA ASP A 404 -5.86 14.67 15.36
C ASP A 404 -5.58 15.22 13.96
N GLU A 405 -4.60 16.10 13.84
CA GLU A 405 -4.21 16.74 12.58
C GLU A 405 -2.73 17.09 12.57
N ILE A 406 -2.09 16.93 11.41
CA ILE A 406 -0.73 17.37 11.14
C ILE A 406 -0.79 18.55 10.19
N GLN A 407 -0.21 19.67 10.60
CA GLN A 407 -0.17 20.92 9.85
C GLN A 407 1.27 21.24 9.48
N LEU A 408 1.60 21.21 8.19
CA LEU A 408 2.93 21.59 7.72
C LEU A 408 2.99 23.07 7.38
N ASP A 409 4.01 23.76 7.89
CA ASP A 409 4.26 25.16 7.60
C ASP A 409 5.61 25.33 6.87
N TYR A 410 5.79 26.47 6.19
CA TYR A 410 6.91 26.76 5.31
C TYR A 410 7.09 25.72 4.20
N ILE A 411 5.98 25.21 3.66
CA ILE A 411 5.93 24.39 2.44
C ILE A 411 6.18 25.25 1.18
N ARG A 412 7.31 25.94 1.14
CA ARG A 412 7.66 26.90 0.09
C ARG A 412 9.17 27.03 -0.12
N PHE A 413 9.54 27.65 -1.23
CA PHE A 413 10.89 28.17 -1.46
C PHE A 413 11.09 29.52 -0.72
N PRO A 414 12.34 29.97 -0.50
CA PRO A 414 12.61 31.25 0.13
C PRO A 414 11.95 32.42 -0.62
N SER A 415 11.42 33.38 0.13
CA SER A 415 10.78 34.60 -0.40
C SER A 415 11.61 35.87 -0.18
N ASP A 416 12.70 35.76 0.58
CA ASP A 416 13.62 36.82 0.94
C ASP A 416 15.08 36.33 0.82
N GLY A 417 16.06 37.24 0.93
CA GLY A 417 17.47 36.95 0.63
C GLY A 417 17.89 37.28 -0.82
N PRO A 418 19.15 36.99 -1.19
CA PRO A 418 19.65 37.16 -2.56
C PRO A 418 19.16 36.02 -3.46
N LEU A 419 17.88 36.04 -3.81
CA LEU A 419 17.19 34.95 -4.53
C LEU A 419 17.79 34.64 -5.91
N ASP A 420 18.41 35.62 -6.55
CA ASP A 420 19.13 35.47 -7.83
C ASP A 420 20.46 34.72 -7.70
N GLU A 421 20.97 34.60 -6.48
CA GLU A 421 22.17 33.83 -6.13
C GLU A 421 21.83 32.43 -5.56
N ALA A 422 20.56 32.04 -5.50
CA ALA A 422 20.14 30.74 -4.97
C ALA A 422 20.30 29.62 -6.03
N GLU A 423 21.18 28.66 -5.75
CA GLU A 423 21.41 27.49 -6.59
C GLU A 423 20.74 26.22 -6.01
N TYR A 424 19.80 25.66 -6.78
CA TYR A 424 19.00 24.51 -6.39
C TYR A 424 19.50 23.17 -6.97
N GLY A 425 20.57 23.18 -7.77
CA GLY A 425 21.10 21.99 -8.45
C GLY A 425 20.18 21.39 -9.53
N VAL A 426 19.02 22.01 -9.77
CA VAL A 426 18.06 21.70 -10.84
C VAL A 426 17.58 23.01 -11.46
N GLU A 427 16.88 22.92 -12.60
CA GLU A 427 16.20 24.08 -13.16
C GLU A 427 15.19 24.62 -12.14
N HIS A 428 15.23 25.93 -11.87
CA HIS A 428 14.37 26.58 -10.87
C HIS A 428 13.37 27.50 -11.57
N ASN A 429 12.22 26.95 -11.92
CA ASN A 429 11.14 27.62 -12.63
C ASN A 429 9.78 27.27 -11.99
N THR A 430 8.68 27.87 -12.46
CA THR A 430 7.35 27.64 -11.89
C THR A 430 6.93 26.17 -11.92
N GLU A 431 7.20 25.45 -13.02
CA GLU A 431 6.82 24.03 -13.14
C GLU A 431 7.54 23.15 -12.11
N THR A 432 8.85 23.31 -12.02
CA THR A 432 9.70 22.54 -11.09
C THR A 432 9.38 22.84 -9.63
N ARG A 433 9.13 24.11 -9.28
CA ARG A 433 8.74 24.50 -7.91
C ARG A 433 7.38 23.93 -7.53
N ILE A 434 6.36 24.10 -8.38
CA ILE A 434 5.02 23.55 -8.13
C ILE A 434 5.09 22.01 -7.99
N ALA A 435 5.84 21.34 -8.88
CA ALA A 435 5.99 19.89 -8.82
C ALA A 435 6.66 19.44 -7.52
N ALA A 436 7.72 20.11 -7.07
CA ALA A 436 8.40 19.79 -5.81
C ALA A 436 7.44 19.84 -4.61
N ILE A 437 6.68 20.94 -4.48
CA ILE A 437 5.70 21.08 -3.38
C ILE A 437 4.59 20.04 -3.52
N ARG A 438 3.95 19.92 -4.69
CA ARG A 438 2.84 18.95 -4.91
C ARG A 438 3.28 17.51 -4.59
N ASP A 439 4.44 17.11 -5.06
CA ASP A 439 4.91 15.72 -4.94
C ASP A 439 5.37 15.43 -3.50
N PHE A 440 5.91 16.43 -2.78
CA PHE A 440 6.16 16.33 -1.34
C PHE A 440 4.86 16.13 -0.56
N LEU A 441 3.84 16.96 -0.81
CA LEU A 441 2.55 16.83 -0.14
C LEU A 441 1.86 15.49 -0.48
N THR A 442 2.03 14.99 -1.70
CA THR A 442 1.55 13.66 -2.10
C THR A 442 2.18 12.57 -1.22
N GLN A 443 3.49 12.62 -1.01
CA GLN A 443 4.22 11.67 -0.15
C GLN A 443 3.70 11.70 1.29
N VAL A 444 3.52 12.89 1.87
CA VAL A 444 3.02 13.04 3.24
C VAL A 444 1.57 12.56 3.36
N ARG A 445 0.70 12.94 2.40
CA ARG A 445 -0.70 12.49 2.37
C ARG A 445 -0.81 10.97 2.35
N ASP A 446 -0.03 10.32 1.49
CA ASP A 446 -0.08 8.87 1.33
C ASP A 446 0.48 8.16 2.59
N ALA A 447 1.50 8.73 3.24
CA ALA A 447 2.01 8.24 4.52
C ALA A 447 1.01 8.40 5.69
N LEU A 448 0.24 9.50 5.71
CA LEU A 448 -0.76 9.78 6.74
C LEU A 448 -2.13 9.14 6.46
N ALA A 449 -2.38 8.66 5.25
CA ALA A 449 -3.64 8.03 4.84
C ALA A 449 -4.15 6.95 5.82
N PRO A 450 -3.32 6.00 6.32
CA PRO A 450 -3.77 4.97 7.25
C PRO A 450 -3.88 5.42 8.72
N THR A 451 -3.53 6.68 9.02
CA THR A 451 -3.64 7.25 10.37
C THR A 451 -4.97 8.03 10.49
N PRO A 452 -5.54 8.18 11.69
CA PRO A 452 -6.72 9.02 11.90
C PRO A 452 -6.44 10.51 11.70
N ALA A 453 -5.17 10.91 11.66
CA ALA A 453 -4.80 12.31 11.57
C ALA A 453 -5.18 12.89 10.22
N TYR A 454 -5.77 14.08 10.23
CA TYR A 454 -5.95 14.89 9.04
C TYR A 454 -4.64 15.55 8.62
N PHE A 455 -4.51 15.88 7.34
CA PHE A 455 -3.35 16.56 6.80
C PHE A 455 -3.69 17.99 6.35
N ALA A 456 -3.04 18.98 6.95
CA ALA A 456 -3.19 20.39 6.64
C ALA A 456 -1.87 21.04 6.26
N VAL A 457 -1.94 22.16 5.55
CA VAL A 457 -0.76 22.97 5.18
C VAL A 457 -1.04 24.45 5.28
N ASP A 458 -0.01 25.19 5.71
CA ASP A 458 -0.02 26.65 5.73
C ASP A 458 0.51 27.22 4.42
N VAL A 459 -0.23 28.18 3.87
CA VAL A 459 0.14 28.90 2.65
C VAL A 459 0.06 30.41 2.87
N PHE A 460 0.79 31.18 2.08
CA PHE A 460 0.64 32.63 2.09
C PHE A 460 -0.79 33.02 1.71
N GLY A 461 -1.34 34.07 2.33
CA GLY A 461 -2.65 34.60 1.94
C GLY A 461 -2.71 34.99 0.46
N LEU A 462 -1.60 35.46 -0.12
CA LEU A 462 -1.46 35.76 -1.54
C LEU A 462 -1.70 34.55 -2.46
N THR A 463 -1.48 33.32 -1.98
CA THR A 463 -1.76 32.11 -2.78
C THR A 463 -3.22 32.02 -3.21
N PHE A 464 -4.14 32.63 -2.45
CA PHE A 464 -5.56 32.66 -2.83
C PHE A 464 -5.83 33.66 -3.95
N TRP A 465 -4.93 34.62 -4.21
CA TRP A 465 -5.10 35.70 -5.19
C TRP A 465 -4.28 35.49 -6.45
N GLU A 466 -3.04 35.01 -6.29
CA GLU A 466 -2.11 34.86 -7.38
C GLU A 466 -2.38 33.58 -8.18
N LEU A 467 -2.52 33.74 -9.50
CA LEU A 467 -2.63 32.61 -10.43
C LEU A 467 -1.28 31.91 -10.66
N SER A 468 -0.17 32.61 -10.39
CA SER A 468 1.17 32.04 -10.42
C SER A 468 1.53 31.41 -9.07
N ASP A 469 2.76 30.92 -8.93
CA ASP A 469 3.28 30.37 -7.67
C ASP A 469 4.03 31.40 -6.81
N GLY A 470 4.00 32.69 -7.19
CA GLY A 470 4.67 33.79 -6.47
C GLY A 470 6.20 33.67 -6.40
N GLY A 471 6.80 32.76 -7.20
CA GLY A 471 8.22 32.41 -7.08
C GLY A 471 8.54 31.43 -5.93
N ILE A 472 7.54 31.05 -5.13
CA ILE A 472 7.73 30.27 -3.89
C ILE A 472 7.19 28.83 -3.98
N GLY A 473 6.66 28.42 -5.13
CA GLY A 473 6.14 27.07 -5.37
C GLY A 473 4.73 26.79 -4.83
N GLN A 474 4.13 27.73 -4.10
CA GLN A 474 2.76 27.58 -3.59
C GLN A 474 1.75 27.91 -4.69
N ASN A 475 1.06 26.88 -5.17
CA ASN A 475 -0.04 27.02 -6.12
C ASN A 475 -1.31 26.35 -5.57
N LEU A 476 -2.40 27.11 -5.50
CA LEU A 476 -3.64 26.69 -4.85
C LEU A 476 -4.21 25.41 -5.48
N GLU A 477 -4.31 25.37 -6.80
CA GLU A 477 -4.92 24.28 -7.57
C GLU A 477 -4.09 22.99 -7.49
N ALA A 478 -2.77 23.10 -7.33
CA ALA A 478 -1.87 21.97 -7.15
C ALA A 478 -1.89 21.42 -5.70
N ILE A 479 -2.08 22.28 -4.69
CA ILE A 479 -2.03 21.93 -3.27
C ILE A 479 -3.36 21.34 -2.79
N VAL A 480 -4.50 21.95 -3.11
CA VAL A 480 -5.82 21.58 -2.57
C VAL A 480 -6.17 20.09 -2.73
N PRO A 481 -5.85 19.41 -3.85
CA PRO A 481 -6.10 17.96 -3.99
C PRO A 481 -5.22 17.07 -3.09
N GLN A 482 -4.12 17.60 -2.55
CA GLN A 482 -3.15 16.83 -1.76
C GLN A 482 -3.45 16.87 -0.25
N VAL A 483 -4.33 17.75 0.21
CA VAL A 483 -4.54 18.03 1.64
C VAL A 483 -6.01 17.87 2.04
N ASP A 484 -6.21 17.62 3.33
CA ASP A 484 -7.53 17.58 3.93
C ASP A 484 -8.01 18.98 4.34
N TYR A 485 -7.09 19.89 4.67
CA TYR A 485 -7.36 21.32 4.88
C TYR A 485 -6.23 22.19 4.31
N ILE A 486 -6.57 23.37 3.80
CA ILE A 486 -5.58 24.38 3.41
C ILE A 486 -5.78 25.64 4.25
N CYS A 487 -4.67 26.16 4.77
CA CYS A 487 -4.66 27.17 5.80
C CYS A 487 -3.97 28.44 5.31
N PRO A 488 -4.68 29.32 4.58
CA PRO A 488 -4.09 30.58 4.13
C PRO A 488 -3.85 31.52 5.32
N MET A 489 -2.65 32.08 5.38
CA MET A 489 -2.27 33.13 6.33
C MET A 489 -2.76 34.48 5.82
N VAL A 490 -4.03 34.78 6.08
CA VAL A 490 -4.68 36.01 5.64
C VAL A 490 -4.57 37.05 6.74
N TYR A 491 -3.39 37.66 6.86
CA TYR A 491 -3.13 38.74 7.81
C TYR A 491 -3.29 40.10 7.12
N PRO A 492 -4.31 40.91 7.45
CA PRO A 492 -4.52 42.19 6.81
C PRO A 492 -3.30 43.12 6.82
N SER A 493 -2.47 43.06 7.87
CA SER A 493 -1.22 43.82 7.99
C SER A 493 -0.11 43.44 7.00
N HIS A 494 -0.23 42.27 6.35
CA HIS A 494 0.81 41.73 5.47
C HIS A 494 0.54 41.97 3.99
N PHE A 495 -0.58 42.61 3.66
CA PHE A 495 -0.89 43.02 2.30
C PHE A 495 -0.41 44.45 2.02
N TYR A 496 0.01 44.70 0.78
CA TYR A 496 0.58 45.98 0.38
C TYR A 496 -0.50 47.07 0.26
N GLU A 497 -0.09 48.33 0.46
CA GLU A 497 -0.94 49.53 0.29
C GLU A 497 -1.57 49.56 -1.12
N GLY A 498 -2.89 49.82 -1.17
CA GLY A 498 -3.67 49.82 -2.41
C GLY A 498 -4.18 48.44 -2.85
N SER A 499 -3.78 47.35 -2.20
CA SER A 499 -4.33 46.01 -2.50
C SER A 499 -5.83 45.92 -2.15
N MET A 500 -6.59 45.13 -2.90
CA MET A 500 -8.06 45.00 -2.78
C MET A 500 -8.83 46.32 -2.88
N GLY A 501 -8.19 47.40 -3.37
CA GLY A 501 -8.79 48.74 -3.43
C GLY A 501 -8.80 49.49 -2.10
N PHE A 502 -8.08 49.01 -1.08
CA PHE A 502 -7.92 49.68 0.21
C PHE A 502 -6.58 50.39 0.28
N ASP A 503 -6.57 51.64 0.74
CA ASP A 503 -5.32 52.37 0.99
C ASP A 503 -4.48 51.59 2.02
N ILE A 504 -5.08 51.19 3.14
CA ILE A 504 -4.43 50.34 4.15
C ILE A 504 -5.34 49.12 4.40
N PRO A 505 -5.05 47.96 3.78
CA PRO A 505 -5.83 46.74 3.98
C PRO A 505 -6.02 46.35 5.45
N ASN A 506 -5.03 46.66 6.29
CA ASN A 506 -5.05 46.40 7.73
C ASN A 506 -6.22 47.07 8.47
N ASP A 507 -6.79 48.15 7.91
CA ASP A 507 -7.95 48.88 8.44
C ASP A 507 -9.30 48.20 8.09
N HIS A 508 -9.27 47.15 7.28
CA HIS A 508 -10.45 46.47 6.73
C HIS A 508 -10.44 44.95 7.01
N PRO A 509 -10.29 44.52 8.28
CA PRO A 509 -10.12 43.10 8.63
C PRO A 509 -11.24 42.19 8.13
N TYR A 510 -12.49 42.67 8.11
CA TYR A 510 -13.61 41.84 7.62
C TYR A 510 -13.50 41.59 6.12
N GLU A 511 -13.33 42.66 5.35
CA GLU A 511 -13.35 42.65 3.90
C GLU A 511 -12.14 41.88 3.34
N VAL A 512 -10.95 42.03 3.94
CA VAL A 512 -9.75 41.32 3.50
C VAL A 512 -9.92 39.80 3.64
N ILE A 513 -10.47 39.32 4.76
CA ILE A 513 -10.71 37.88 4.96
C ILE A 513 -11.75 37.36 3.96
N LEU A 514 -12.92 38.00 3.89
CA LEU A 514 -14.00 37.53 3.03
C LEU A 514 -13.59 37.51 1.56
N TRP A 515 -13.00 38.62 1.08
CA TRP A 515 -12.54 38.72 -0.30
C TRP A 515 -11.48 37.68 -0.65
N SER A 516 -10.55 37.42 0.26
CA SER A 516 -9.51 36.39 0.04
C SER A 516 -10.12 35.01 -0.13
N LEU A 517 -11.03 34.62 0.76
CA LEU A 517 -11.68 33.32 0.74
C LEU A 517 -12.56 33.14 -0.50
N GLU A 518 -13.33 34.18 -0.88
CA GLU A 518 -14.13 34.19 -2.10
C GLU A 518 -13.26 34.02 -3.36
N ASN A 519 -12.15 34.76 -3.46
CA ASN A 519 -11.24 34.66 -4.59
C ASN A 519 -10.58 33.28 -4.70
N GLY A 520 -10.20 32.67 -3.57
CA GLY A 520 -9.71 31.30 -3.56
C GLY A 520 -10.78 30.29 -3.99
N ALA A 521 -12.04 30.50 -3.60
CA ALA A 521 -13.16 29.60 -3.90
C ALA A 521 -13.58 29.60 -5.37
N GLU A 522 -13.32 30.68 -6.10
CA GLU A 522 -13.55 30.74 -7.56
C GLU A 522 -12.58 29.85 -8.35
N ARG A 523 -11.45 29.45 -7.73
CA ARG A 523 -10.36 28.71 -8.39
C ARG A 523 -10.40 27.21 -8.14
N VAL A 524 -11.23 26.75 -7.20
CA VAL A 524 -11.34 25.33 -6.85
C VAL A 524 -12.80 24.87 -6.82
N PRO A 525 -13.08 23.58 -7.10
CA PRO A 525 -14.42 23.02 -6.98
C PRO A 525 -15.00 23.18 -5.57
N ASP A 526 -16.32 23.29 -5.47
CA ASP A 526 -17.05 23.48 -4.21
C ASP A 526 -16.68 22.43 -3.15
N GLU A 527 -16.63 21.15 -3.53
CA GLU A 527 -16.24 20.01 -2.68
C GLU A 527 -14.78 20.06 -2.20
N ALA A 528 -13.96 20.90 -2.83
CA ALA A 528 -12.55 21.09 -2.53
C ALA A 528 -12.27 22.36 -1.70
N ARG A 529 -13.31 23.15 -1.35
CA ARG A 529 -13.23 24.38 -0.53
C ARG A 529 -13.01 24.07 0.96
N LYS A 530 -11.90 23.41 1.25
CA LYS A 530 -11.48 22.94 2.58
C LYS A 530 -10.67 24.01 3.32
N PHE A 531 -11.11 25.26 3.22
CA PHE A 531 -10.33 26.43 3.66
C PHE A 531 -10.46 26.63 5.16
N ARG A 532 -9.33 26.81 5.84
CA ARG A 532 -9.28 27.14 7.26
C ARG A 532 -8.26 28.26 7.50
N PRO A 533 -8.64 29.54 7.33
CA PRO A 533 -7.69 30.63 7.37
C PRO A 533 -7.07 30.82 8.76
N TRP A 534 -5.80 31.23 8.77
CA TRP A 534 -5.22 31.91 9.92
C TRP A 534 -5.63 33.38 9.90
N LEU A 535 -6.07 33.88 11.04
CA LEU A 535 -6.56 35.23 11.28
C LEU A 535 -5.60 35.96 12.23
N GLN A 536 -5.45 37.27 12.02
CA GLN A 536 -4.52 38.11 12.78
C GLN A 536 -5.09 38.48 14.14
N ASP A 537 -4.39 38.16 15.23
CA ASP A 537 -4.70 38.63 16.59
C ASP A 537 -3.55 39.43 17.20
N PHE A 538 -2.94 40.30 16.39
CA PHE A 538 -1.82 41.17 16.75
C PHE A 538 -1.85 42.46 15.91
N SER A 539 -1.15 43.49 16.37
CA SER A 539 -0.94 44.73 15.62
C SER A 539 0.45 44.73 14.97
N TYR A 540 0.52 45.03 13.67
CA TYR A 540 1.77 45.17 12.93
C TYR A 540 1.63 46.14 11.76
N GLY A 541 2.69 46.88 11.46
CA GLY A 541 2.75 47.78 10.31
C GLY A 541 1.79 48.98 10.39
N PRO A 542 1.54 49.67 9.26
CA PRO A 542 0.55 50.73 9.17
C PRO A 542 -0.88 50.21 9.38
N GLY A 543 -1.73 51.07 9.96
CA GLY A 543 -3.17 50.82 10.11
C GLY A 543 -3.65 50.89 11.56
N ILE A 544 -4.82 50.30 11.80
CA ILE A 544 -5.47 50.22 13.11
C ILE A 544 -4.75 49.27 14.08
N GLU A 545 -4.89 49.56 15.37
CA GLU A 545 -4.55 48.63 16.46
C GLU A 545 -5.64 47.56 16.57
N TYR A 546 -5.22 46.29 16.66
CA TYR A 546 -6.15 45.16 16.72
C TYR A 546 -6.61 44.93 18.16
N GLY A 547 -7.92 44.88 18.36
CA GLY A 547 -8.55 44.44 19.59
C GLY A 547 -9.71 43.49 19.33
N ASP A 548 -10.60 43.35 20.33
CA ASP A 548 -11.73 42.43 20.31
C ASP A 548 -12.61 42.56 19.04
N ASN A 549 -12.84 43.78 18.56
CA ASN A 549 -13.74 44.03 17.43
C ASN A 549 -13.13 43.58 16.09
N GLU A 550 -11.84 43.86 15.90
CA GLU A 550 -11.08 43.54 14.68
C GLU A 550 -10.89 42.03 14.55
N VAL A 551 -10.62 41.34 15.66
CA VAL A 551 -10.58 39.88 15.73
C VAL A 551 -11.94 39.27 15.41
N ARG A 552 -13.02 39.79 16.03
CA ARG A 552 -14.38 39.32 15.77
C ARG A 552 -14.82 39.58 14.33
N ALA A 553 -14.38 40.67 13.72
CA ALA A 553 -14.66 40.97 12.32
C ALA A 553 -14.08 39.88 11.39
N GLN A 554 -12.82 39.48 11.58
CA GLN A 554 -12.20 38.41 10.80
C GLN A 554 -12.91 37.06 11.00
N ILE A 555 -13.23 36.70 12.25
CA ILE A 555 -13.95 35.46 12.56
C ILE A 555 -15.32 35.44 11.87
N ARG A 556 -16.05 36.56 11.92
CA ARG A 556 -17.34 36.70 11.25
C ARG A 556 -17.22 36.50 9.74
N ALA A 557 -16.22 37.09 9.10
CA ALA A 557 -15.98 36.90 7.67
C ALA A 557 -15.74 35.42 7.31
N SER A 558 -14.92 34.72 8.11
CA SER A 558 -14.66 33.29 7.92
C SER A 558 -15.92 32.42 8.10
N GLU A 559 -16.75 32.74 9.11
CA GLU A 559 -18.01 32.02 9.37
C GLU A 559 -19.07 32.29 8.29
N GLU A 560 -19.24 33.54 7.86
CA GLU A 560 -20.20 33.92 6.81
C GLU A 560 -19.83 33.32 5.44
N PHE A 561 -18.53 33.19 5.15
CA PHE A 561 -18.05 32.46 3.98
C PHE A 561 -18.37 30.94 4.02
N GLY A 562 -18.50 30.36 5.22
CA GLY A 562 -18.66 28.91 5.39
C GLY A 562 -17.35 28.12 5.35
N SER A 563 -16.26 28.72 5.84
CA SER A 563 -14.96 28.06 5.97
C SER A 563 -15.03 26.78 6.82
N SER A 564 -14.06 25.87 6.64
CA SER A 564 -13.87 24.64 7.43
C SER A 564 -13.28 24.92 8.82
N GLY A 565 -13.72 26.01 9.46
CA GLY A 565 -13.14 26.57 10.68
C GLY A 565 -12.18 27.73 10.43
N TRP A 566 -11.51 28.19 11.49
CA TRP A 566 -10.55 29.29 11.48
C TRP A 566 -9.55 29.14 12.63
N MET A 567 -8.42 29.83 12.54
CA MET A 567 -7.36 29.76 13.54
C MET A 567 -6.83 31.16 13.85
N LEU A 568 -6.58 31.48 15.11
CA LEU A 568 -6.00 32.77 15.52
C LEU A 568 -4.49 32.67 15.69
N TRP A 569 -3.79 33.55 14.98
CA TRP A 569 -2.35 33.69 15.07
C TRP A 569 -1.95 34.88 15.92
N ASN A 570 -1.09 34.63 16.91
CA ASN A 570 -0.30 35.62 17.61
C ASN A 570 0.98 34.91 18.10
N ALA A 571 2.15 35.40 17.70
CA ALA A 571 3.42 34.75 18.02
C ALA A 571 3.71 34.65 19.53
N ALA A 572 3.16 35.56 20.34
CA ALA A 572 3.24 35.52 21.80
C ALA A 572 2.18 34.60 22.44
N SER A 573 1.30 33.99 21.64
CA SER A 573 0.13 33.23 22.09
C SER A 573 -0.80 34.06 22.99
N GLU A 574 -0.87 35.37 22.80
CA GLU A 574 -1.81 36.25 23.50
C GLU A 574 -3.04 36.51 22.65
N TYR A 575 -4.24 36.40 23.23
CA TYR A 575 -5.50 36.42 22.48
C TYR A 575 -6.50 37.39 23.07
N HIS A 576 -7.20 38.12 22.20
CA HIS A 576 -8.28 39.03 22.57
C HIS A 576 -9.57 38.25 22.86
N GLU A 577 -9.73 37.78 24.11
CA GLU A 577 -10.87 36.95 24.54
C GLU A 577 -12.24 37.63 24.33
N GLY A 578 -12.33 38.96 24.41
CA GLY A 578 -13.59 39.67 24.16
C GLY A 578 -14.04 39.61 22.71
N GLY A 579 -13.11 39.33 21.80
CA GLY A 579 -13.36 39.01 20.41
C GLY A 579 -13.91 37.60 20.18
N LEU A 580 -14.07 36.75 21.20
CA LEU A 580 -14.57 35.37 21.12
C LEU A 580 -16.00 35.23 21.69
N ARG A 581 -16.84 34.36 21.10
CA ARG A 581 -18.12 33.99 21.74
C ARG A 581 -17.85 33.12 22.97
N LYS A 582 -18.66 33.27 24.01
CA LYS A 582 -18.62 32.42 25.22
C LYS A 582 -19.34 31.10 24.97
N SER A 583 -18.81 30.01 25.55
CA SER A 583 -19.41 28.66 25.52
C SER A 583 -20.41 28.41 26.64
#